data_AF-A0A1L0CG70-F1
#
_entry.id   AF-A0A1L0CG70-F1
#
_cell.length_a   1.000
_cell.length_b   1.000
_cell.length_c   1.000
_cell.angle_alpha   90.00
_cell.angle_beta   90.00
_cell.angle_gamma   90.00
#
_symmetry.space_group_name_H-M   'P 1'
#
loop_
_entity.id
_entity.type
_entity.pdbx_description
1 polymer ?
#
loop_
_entity_poly.entity_id
_entity_poly.type
_entity_poly.pdbx_seq_one_letter_code
_entity_poly.pdbx_strand_id
1 'polypeptide(L)' 'MNQKTNLKSIPEEQFSPYRAVDYLTTPAEIAAYIEVAKEENDPALLAAVMEDIRQIKTVQHASKTRILP' A
#
# COMPACT_ATOMS: atom_id res chain seq x y z
N MET A 1 -21.96 -38.68 -13.58
CA MET A 1 -22.25 -37.61 -12.60
C MET A 1 -21.16 -36.56 -12.76
N ASN A 2 -21.55 -35.37 -13.23
CA ASN A 2 -20.69 -34.45 -13.96
C ASN A 2 -20.82 -33.09 -13.27
N GLN A 3 -20.08 -32.88 -12.18
CA GLN A 3 -20.17 -31.62 -11.44
C GLN A 3 -19.22 -30.61 -12.07
N LYS A 4 -19.76 -29.87 -13.03
CA LYS A 4 -19.17 -28.68 -13.64
C LYS A 4 -18.96 -27.60 -12.57
N THR A 5 -17.78 -27.02 -12.60
CA THR A 5 -17.34 -25.86 -11.86
C THR A 5 -18.33 -24.71 -11.97
N ASN A 6 -18.87 -24.26 -10.84
CA ASN A 6 -19.50 -22.95 -10.72
C ASN A 6 -19.07 -22.31 -9.40
N LEU A 7 -17.75 -22.15 -9.23
CA LEU A 7 -17.26 -21.19 -8.26
C LEU A 7 -17.48 -19.81 -8.89
N LYS A 8 -18.66 -19.24 -8.62
CA LYS A 8 -18.95 -17.85 -8.95
C LYS A 8 -17.79 -17.01 -8.40
N SER A 9 -17.09 -16.33 -9.30
CA SER A 9 -16.14 -15.29 -8.96
C SER A 9 -16.87 -14.32 -8.03
N ILE A 10 -16.59 -14.44 -6.74
CA ILE A 10 -16.97 -13.46 -5.75
C ILE A 10 -16.37 -12.16 -6.29
N PRO A 11 -17.16 -11.12 -6.62
CA PRO A 11 -16.56 -9.83 -6.90
C PRO A 11 -15.75 -9.50 -5.65
N GLU A 12 -14.41 -9.50 -5.79
CA GLU A 12 -13.50 -8.99 -4.76
C GLU A 12 -14.14 -7.69 -4.32
N GLU A 13 -14.64 -7.68 -3.09
CA GLU A 13 -15.26 -6.52 -2.48
C GLU A 13 -14.15 -5.47 -2.51
N GLN A 14 -14.15 -4.64 -3.55
CA GLN A 14 -13.23 -3.53 -3.69
C GLN A 14 -13.72 -2.52 -2.66
N PHE A 15 -13.44 -2.80 -1.38
CA PHE A 15 -13.17 -1.75 -0.43
C PHE A 15 -12.29 -0.78 -1.19
N SER A 16 -12.78 0.44 -1.41
CA SER A 16 -11.91 1.52 -1.86
C SER A 16 -10.72 1.46 -0.91
N PRO A 17 -9.53 1.02 -1.38
CA PRO A 17 -8.51 0.61 -0.44
C PRO A 17 -7.97 1.92 0.09
N TYR A 18 -8.46 2.32 1.27
CA TYR A 18 -7.79 3.33 2.07
C TYR A 18 -6.44 2.72 2.41
N ARG A 19 -5.46 2.97 1.53
CA ARG A 19 -4.12 2.49 1.77
C ARG A 19 -3.52 3.41 2.81
N ALA A 20 -2.93 2.83 3.85
CA ALA A 20 -2.26 3.61 4.89
C ALA A 20 -1.28 4.62 4.28
N VAL A 21 -0.61 4.25 3.17
CA VAL A 21 0.31 5.11 2.42
C VAL A 21 -0.27 6.43 1.93
N ASP A 22 -1.57 6.48 1.65
CA ASP A 22 -2.20 7.69 1.12
C ASP A 22 -2.26 8.79 2.20
N TYR A 23 -2.05 8.43 3.46
CA TYR A 23 -2.10 9.32 4.62
C TYR A 23 -0.73 9.54 5.29
N LEU A 24 0.33 8.87 4.81
CA LEU A 24 1.70 9.06 5.30
C LEU A 24 2.32 10.29 4.63
N THR A 25 2.10 11.47 5.22
CA THR A 25 2.51 12.76 4.64
C THR A 25 3.80 13.31 5.24
N THR A 26 4.11 12.93 6.47
CA THR A 26 5.25 13.44 7.23
C THR A 26 6.33 12.36 7.46
N PRO A 27 7.60 12.76 7.63
CA PRO A 27 8.65 11.82 7.99
C PRO A 27 8.39 11.07 9.30
N ALA A 28 7.70 11.70 10.26
CA ALA A 28 7.36 11.09 11.54
C ALA A 28 6.34 9.95 11.39
N GLU A 29 5.31 10.14 10.56
CA GLU A 29 4.32 9.11 10.25
C GLU A 29 4.96 7.92 9.53
N ILE A 30 5.87 8.19 8.58
CA ILE A 30 6.63 7.14 7.88
C ILE A 30 7.51 6.36 8.87
N ALA A 31 8.17 7.03 9.81
CA ALA A 31 9.01 6.38 10.81
C ALA A 31 8.18 5.47 11.74
N ALA A 32 7.04 5.95 12.23
CA ALA A 32 6.12 5.16 13.05
C ALA A 32 5.59 3.93 12.29
N TYR A 33 5.28 4.09 11.00
CA TYR A 33 4.83 2.98 10.15
C TYR A 33 5.90 1.88 9.99
N ILE A 34 7.18 2.27 9.84
CA ILE A 34 8.31 1.32 9.79
C ILE A 34 8.54 0.66 11.17
N GLU A 35 8.41 1.41 12.25
CA GLU A 35 8.65 0.92 13.61
C GLU A 35 7.66 -0.20 13.96
N VAL A 36 6.37 0.02 13.73
CA VAL A 36 5.33 -0.99 13.94
C VAL A 36 5.63 -2.25 13.11
N ALA A 37 5.99 -2.10 11.84
CA ALA A 37 6.33 -3.24 10.99
C ALA A 37 7.56 -4.03 11.47
N LYS A 38 8.52 -3.36 12.12
CA LYS A 38 9.70 -4.00 12.70
C LYS A 38 9.37 -4.73 14.01
N GLU A 39 8.47 -4.20 14.82
CA GLU A 39 8.06 -4.81 16.09
C GLU A 39 7.31 -6.13 15.89
N GLU A 40 6.48 -6.22 14.84
CA GLU A 40 5.80 -7.46 14.44
C GLU A 40 6.77 -8.56 13.98
N ASN A 41 8.01 -8.19 13.65
CA ASN A 41 9.09 -9.10 13.24
C ASN A 41 8.71 -10.02 12.06
N ASP A 42 7.80 -9.56 11.19
CA ASP A 42 7.35 -10.23 9.98
C ASP A 42 8.10 -9.66 8.75
N PRO A 43 8.97 -10.44 8.09
CA PRO A 43 9.67 -10.02 6.89
C PRO A 43 8.73 -9.65 5.73
N ALA A 44 7.56 -10.28 5.61
CA ALA A 44 6.60 -9.99 4.55
C ALA A 44 5.94 -8.62 4.78
N LEU A 45 5.58 -8.31 6.02
CA LEU A 45 5.05 -7.00 6.40
C LEU A 45 6.09 -5.89 6.17
N LEU A 46 7.34 -6.11 6.57
CA LEU A 46 8.40 -5.13 6.36
C LEU A 46 8.64 -4.86 4.86
N ALA A 47 8.63 -5.90 4.03
CA ALA A 47 8.77 -5.76 2.58
C ALA A 47 7.60 -4.98 1.96
N ALA A 48 6.36 -5.22 2.42
CA ALA A 48 5.19 -4.47 1.98
C ALA A 48 5.31 -2.98 2.35
N VAL A 49 5.68 -2.67 3.59
CA VAL A 49 5.90 -1.31 4.10
C VAL A 49 6.97 -0.57 3.30
N MET A 50 8.07 -1.25 2.93
CA MET A 50 9.13 -0.65 2.13
C MET A 50 8.68 -0.31 0.70
N GLU A 51 7.90 -1.16 0.06
CA GLU A 51 7.33 -0.90 -1.27
C GLU A 51 6.34 0.26 -1.25
N ASP A 52 5.52 0.30 -0.21
CA ASP A 52 4.57 1.38 0.10
C ASP A 52 5.28 2.75 0.24
N ILE A 53 6.41 2.81 0.96
CA ILE A 53 7.23 4.02 1.08
C ILE A 53 7.87 4.44 -0.26
N ARG A 54 8.25 3.47 -1.10
CA ARG A 54 8.81 3.74 -2.44
C ARG A 54 7.77 4.44 -3.34
N GLN A 55 6.51 4.06 -3.23
CA GLN A 55 5.41 4.68 -3.97
C GLN A 55 5.16 6.12 -3.51
N ILE A 56 5.16 6.38 -2.19
CA ILE A 56 5.03 7.75 -1.63
C ILE A 56 6.09 8.69 -2.22
N LYS A 57 7.36 8.28 -2.25
CA LYS A 57 8.46 9.10 -2.80
C LYS A 57 8.26 9.42 -4.29
N THR A 58 7.76 8.45 -5.05
CA THR A 58 7.52 8.60 -6.49
C THR A 58 6.39 9.61 -6.75
N VAL A 59 5.30 9.54 -5.99
CA VAL A 59 4.17 10.48 -6.11
C VAL A 59 4.55 11.89 -5.68
N GLN A 60 5.27 12.05 -4.56
CA GLN A 60 5.73 13.36 -4.11
C GLN A 60 6.69 14.02 -5.12
N HIS A 61 7.57 13.25 -5.76
CA HIS A 61 8.44 13.76 -6.81
C HIS A 61 7.64 14.15 -8.07
N ALA A 62 6.67 13.34 -8.49
CA ALA A 62 5.84 13.63 -9.66
C ALA A 62 4.97 14.89 -9.48
N SER A 63 4.42 15.12 -8.29
CA SER A 63 3.67 16.36 -7.97
C SER A 63 4.56 17.60 -8.00
N LYS A 64 5.83 17.49 -7.62
CA LYS A 64 6.77 18.61 -7.62
C LYS A 64 7.22 19.03 -9.03
N THR A 65 7.08 18.16 -10.03
CA THR A 65 7.48 18.43 -11.43
C THR A 65 6.36 19.05 -12.28
N ARG A 66 5.12 19.13 -11.77
CA ARG A 66 3.99 19.76 -12.50
C ARG A 66 3.79 21.23 -12.11
N ILE A 67 4.84 22.03 -12.21
CA ILE A 67 4.73 23.50 -12.24
C ILE A 67 5.58 24.01 -13.40
N LEU A 68 4.95 24.11 -14.57
CA LEU A 68 5.28 24.98 -15.71
C LEU A 68 3.92 25.39 -16.30
N PRO A 69 3.69 26.64 -16.72
CA PRO A 69 4.63 27.64 -17.21
C PRO A 69 5.07 28.72 -16.21
#